data_AF-A0A1A8BZ48-F1
#
_entry.id   AF-A0A1A8BZ48-F1
#
_cell.length_a   1.000
_cell.length_b   1.000
_cell.length_c   1.000
_cell.angle_alpha   90.00
_cell.angle_beta   90.00
_cell.angle_gamma   90.00
#
_symmetry.space_group_name_H-M   'P 1'
#
loop_
_entity.id
_entity.type
_entity.pdbx_description
1 polymer ?
#
loop_
_entity_poly.entity_id
_entity_poly.type
_entity_poly.pdbx_seq_one_letter_code
_entity_poly.pdbx_strand_id
1 'polypeptide(L)'
;NIYCVHVDKKSAPSVTSAIQAITSCFPNVFMVSEAVSVVYAGWSRVQADLNCMADLYNASTKWKYFINLCGQDFPLKTNLEMVRMLQSLKGSNSL
;
A
#
# COMPACT_ATOMS: atom_id res chain seq x y z
N ASN A 1 -11.02 -0.31 5.28
CA ASN A 1 -9.64 -0.07 4.82
C ASN A 1 -9.64 0.12 3.31
N ILE A 2 -8.61 0.78 2.79
CA ILE A 2 -8.37 0.97 1.36
C ILE A 2 -6.91 0.56 1.09
N TYR A 3 -6.66 -0.10 -0.04
CA TYR A 3 -5.39 -0.74 -0.30
C TYR A 3 -4.89 -0.37 -1.70
N CYS A 4 -3.69 0.22 -1.76
CA CYS A 4 -2.97 0.45 -3.00
C CYS A 4 -1.86 -0.59 -3.13
N VAL A 5 -1.77 -1.24 -4.28
CA VAL A 5 -0.74 -2.24 -4.58
C VAL A 5 0.18 -1.68 -5.67
N HIS A 6 1.44 -1.47 -5.32
CA HIS A 6 2.49 -1.22 -6.28
C HIS A 6 3.12 -2.55 -6.71
N VAL A 7 3.24 -2.76 -8.01
CA VAL A 7 3.99 -3.87 -8.60
C VAL A 7 5.16 -3.26 -9.37
N ASP A 8 6.37 -3.75 -9.14
CA ASP A 8 7.57 -3.25 -9.81
C ASP A 8 7.44 -3.44 -11.33
N LYS A 9 7.80 -2.41 -12.11
CA LYS A 9 7.84 -2.48 -13.57
C LYS A 9 8.71 -3.62 -14.13
N LYS A 10 9.67 -4.12 -13.34
CA LYS A 10 10.55 -5.25 -13.69
C LYS A 10 9.95 -6.61 -13.34
N SER A 11 8.82 -6.67 -12.64
CA SER A 11 8.15 -7.93 -12.33
C SER A 11 7.73 -8.64 -13.62
N ALA A 12 7.71 -9.98 -13.58
CA ALA A 12 7.23 -10.77 -14.71
C ALA A 12 5.78 -10.38 -15.04
N PRO A 13 5.39 -10.33 -16.33
CA PRO A 13 4.03 -9.95 -16.72
C PRO A 13 2.94 -10.78 -16.04
N SER A 14 3.19 -12.07 -15.79
CA SER A 14 2.28 -12.97 -15.08
C SER A 14 1.98 -12.52 -13.65
N VAL A 15 2.96 -11.95 -12.94
CA VAL A 15 2.79 -11.43 -11.57
C VAL A 15 1.85 -10.21 -11.61
N THR A 16 2.11 -9.28 -12.51
CA THR A 16 1.28 -8.09 -12.70
C THR A 16 -0.16 -8.47 -13.04
N SER A 17 -0.36 -9.40 -13.99
CA SER A 17 -1.70 -9.87 -14.37
C SER A 17 -2.42 -10.59 -13.24
N ALA A 18 -1.72 -11.42 -12.46
CA ALA A 18 -2.32 -12.12 -11.32
C ALA A 18 -2.75 -11.13 -10.22
N ILE A 19 -1.90 -10.16 -9.88
CA ILE A 19 -2.23 -9.11 -8.90
C ILE A 19 -3.39 -8.27 -9.43
N GLN A 20 -3.39 -7.89 -10.71
CA GLN A 20 -4.50 -7.15 -11.31
C GLN A 20 -5.82 -7.92 -11.17
N ALA A 21 -5.82 -9.22 -11.46
CA ALA A 21 -6.99 -10.09 -11.31
C ALA A 21 -7.49 -10.19 -9.86
N ILE A 22 -6.59 -10.17 -8.86
CA ILE A 22 -6.98 -10.12 -7.45
C ILE A 22 -7.60 -8.75 -7.12
N THR A 23 -6.94 -7.66 -7.51
CA THR A 23 -7.42 -6.31 -7.18
C THR A 23 -8.77 -6.00 -7.82
N SER A 24 -9.05 -6.51 -9.02
CA SER A 24 -10.34 -6.29 -9.70
C SER A 24 -11.54 -6.93 -8.99
N CYS A 25 -11.31 -7.88 -8.07
CA CYS A 25 -12.36 -8.47 -7.26
C CYS A 25 -12.88 -7.56 -6.14
N PHE A 26 -12.15 -6.50 -5.77
CA PHE A 26 -12.45 -5.70 -4.58
C PHE A 26 -12.52 -4.20 -4.92
N PRO A 27 -13.61 -3.50 -4.58
CA PRO A 27 -13.75 -2.08 -4.91
C PRO A 27 -12.82 -1.16 -4.11
N ASN A 28 -12.20 -1.67 -3.04
CA ASN A 28 -11.31 -0.94 -2.15
C ASN A 28 -9.84 -1.39 -2.24
N VAL A 29 -9.50 -2.20 -3.25
CA VAL A 29 -8.13 -2.62 -3.56
C VAL A 29 -7.85 -2.24 -5.00
N PHE A 30 -6.76 -1.54 -5.27
CA PHE A 30 -6.42 -1.13 -6.62
C PHE A 30 -4.91 -1.13 -6.85
N MET A 31 -4.52 -1.26 -8.11
CA MET A 31 -3.12 -1.07 -8.53
C MET A 31 -2.80 0.42 -8.62
N VAL A 32 -1.58 0.78 -8.21
CA VAL A 32 -1.07 2.16 -8.32
C VAL A 32 -1.19 2.68 -9.76
N SER A 33 -1.57 3.95 -9.91
CA SER A 33 -1.72 4.63 -11.20
C SER A 33 -0.38 4.75 -11.95
N GLU A 34 0.69 5.04 -11.21
CA GLU A 34 2.05 5.17 -11.72
C GLU A 34 3.01 4.18 -11.08
N ALA A 35 3.24 3.04 -11.75
CA ALA A 35 4.26 2.09 -11.32
C ALA A 35 5.69 2.61 -11.62
N VAL A 36 6.65 2.21 -10.81
CA VAL A 36 8.08 2.55 -10.96
C VAL A 36 8.95 1.30 -10.96
N SER A 37 10.12 1.39 -11.59
CA SER A 37 11.14 0.34 -11.51
C SER A 37 11.94 0.55 -10.22
N VAL A 38 11.78 -0.33 -9.23
CA VAL A 38 12.39 -0.14 -7.91
C VAL A 38 13.81 -0.68 -7.92
N VAL A 39 14.76 0.19 -7.62
CA VAL A 39 16.17 -0.14 -7.40
C VAL A 39 16.43 -0.21 -5.90
N TYR A 40 17.11 -1.27 -5.47
CA TYR A 40 17.53 -1.45 -4.08
C TYR A 40 18.32 -0.23 -3.59
N ALA A 41 18.00 0.25 -2.39
CA ALA A 41 18.56 1.46 -1.78
C ALA A 41 18.43 2.74 -2.64
N GLY A 42 17.63 2.73 -3.71
CA GLY A 42 17.42 3.86 -4.59
C GLY A 42 16.15 4.65 -4.27
N TRP A 43 16.11 5.91 -4.73
CA TRP A 43 14.95 6.81 -4.60
C TRP A 43 13.63 6.18 -5.05
N SER A 44 13.68 5.37 -6.11
CA SER A 44 12.53 4.63 -6.63
C SER A 44 11.77 3.81 -5.59
N ARG A 45 12.42 3.35 -4.51
CA ARG A 45 11.73 2.64 -3.41
C ARG A 45 10.79 3.57 -2.65
N VAL A 46 11.23 4.80 -2.38
CA VAL A 46 10.43 5.85 -1.74
C VAL A 46 9.34 6.32 -2.70
N GLN A 47 9.67 6.50 -3.98
CA GLN A 47 8.72 6.90 -5.01
C GLN A 47 7.54 5.93 -5.12
N ALA A 48 7.77 4.62 -4.99
CA ALA A 48 6.71 3.63 -4.98
C ALA A 48 5.67 3.87 -3.87
N ASP A 49 6.13 4.19 -2.65
CA ASP A 49 5.23 4.51 -1.53
C ASP A 49 4.51 5.85 -1.76
N LEU A 50 5.23 6.87 -2.24
CA LEU A 50 4.65 8.20 -2.54
C LEU A 50 3.53 8.13 -3.58
N ASN A 51 3.70 7.31 -4.63
CA ASN A 51 2.68 7.13 -5.66
C ASN A 51 1.42 6.50 -5.06
N CYS A 52 1.57 5.47 -4.21
CA CYS A 52 0.43 4.90 -3.50
C CYS A 52 -0.20 5.88 -2.49
N MET A 53 0.58 6.71 -1.79
CA MET A 53 0.03 7.75 -0.91
C MET A 53 -0.86 8.73 -1.68
N ALA A 54 -0.41 9.18 -2.87
CA ALA A 54 -1.18 10.09 -3.71
C ALA A 54 -2.50 9.47 -4.16
N ASP A 55 -2.49 8.23 -4.66
CA ASP A 55 -3.70 7.55 -5.10
C ASP A 55 -4.67 7.26 -3.95
N LEU A 56 -4.16 6.81 -2.80
CA LEU A 56 -4.97 6.57 -1.60
C LEU A 56 -5.65 7.85 -1.11
N TYR A 57 -4.93 8.98 -1.14
CA TYR A 57 -5.46 10.28 -0.74
C TYR A 57 -6.54 10.77 -1.71
N ASN A 58 -6.34 10.59 -3.02
CA ASN A 58 -7.31 10.92 -4.06
C ASN A 58 -8.57 10.03 -4.00
N ALA A 59 -8.41 8.75 -3.70
CA ALA A 59 -9.52 7.81 -3.64
C ALA A 59 -10.43 8.05 -2.42
N SER A 60 -9.86 8.44 -1.27
CA SER A 60 -10.65 8.79 -0.08
C SER A 60 -9.81 9.58 0.92
N THR A 61 -10.39 10.58 1.58
CA THR A 61 -9.76 11.27 2.72
C THR A 61 -10.29 10.78 4.08
N LYS A 62 -11.11 9.72 4.10
CA LYS A 62 -11.75 9.22 5.33
C LYS A 62 -10.85 8.30 6.18
N TRP A 63 -9.83 7.70 5.58
CA TRP A 63 -8.86 6.87 6.31
C TRP A 63 -8.02 7.72 7.27
N LYS A 64 -7.39 7.07 8.26
CA LYS A 64 -6.76 7.77 9.41
C LYS A 64 -5.25 7.63 9.48
N TYR A 65 -4.73 6.49 9.07
CA TYR A 65 -3.30 6.18 9.13
C TYR A 65 -2.88 5.54 7.82
N PHE A 66 -1.65 5.86 7.40
CA PHE A 66 -0.95 5.19 6.32
C PHE A 66 0.03 4.17 6.90
N ILE A 67 0.06 2.97 6.34
CA ILE A 67 0.98 1.91 6.70
C ILE A 67 1.50 1.33 5.38
N ASN A 68 2.79 1.49 5.08
CA ASN A 68 3.42 0.81 3.97
C ASN A 68 3.88 -0.60 4.37
N LEU A 69 3.80 -1.53 3.44
CA LEU A 69 4.22 -2.92 3.60
C LEU A 69 4.98 -3.36 2.35
N CYS A 70 5.79 -4.41 2.47
CA CYS A 70 6.41 -5.13 1.37
C CYS A 70 5.88 -6.57 1.28
N GLY A 71 6.19 -7.26 0.18
CA GLY A 71 5.66 -8.60 -0.09
C GLY A 71 6.13 -9.72 0.87
N GLN A 72 7.05 -9.42 1.79
CA GLN A 72 7.54 -10.37 2.81
C GLN A 72 6.96 -10.09 4.20
N ASP A 73 6.20 -9.00 4.37
CA ASP A 73 5.60 -8.66 5.66
C ASP A 73 4.38 -9.54 5.96
N PHE A 74 4.16 -9.79 7.25
CA PHE A 74 2.97 -10.49 7.74
C PHE A 74 2.49 -9.90 9.07
N PRO A 75 1.18 -9.68 9.25
CA PRO A 75 0.67 -9.07 10.48
C PRO A 75 0.78 -10.04 11.67
N LEU A 76 1.33 -9.54 12.78
CA LEU A 76 1.32 -10.21 14.09
C LEU A 76 0.12 -9.83 14.96
N LYS A 77 -0.71 -8.91 14.47
CA LYS A 77 -1.86 -8.32 15.18
C LYS A 77 -3.09 -8.36 14.28
N THR A 78 -4.23 -8.63 14.89
CA THR A 78 -5.53 -8.54 14.21
C THR A 78 -5.83 -7.09 13.84
N ASN A 79 -6.76 -6.89 12.89
CA ASN A 79 -7.21 -5.55 12.52
C ASN A 79 -7.76 -4.77 13.72
N LEU A 80 -8.48 -5.43 14.64
CA LEU A 80 -9.02 -4.78 15.84
C LEU A 80 -7.90 -4.30 16.78
N GLU A 81 -6.86 -5.11 16.99
CA GLU A 81 -5.70 -4.71 17.79
C GLU A 81 -4.97 -3.52 17.14
N MET A 82 -4.75 -3.56 15.82
CA MET A 82 -4.14 -2.44 15.09
C MET A 82 -4.95 -1.16 15.24
N VAL A 83 -6.28 -1.21 15.06
CA VAL A 83 -7.15 -0.04 15.22
C VAL A 83 -7.04 0.55 16.63
N ARG A 84 -7.05 -0.29 17.67
CA ARG A 84 -6.92 0.18 19.08
C ARG A 84 -5.58 0.85 19.34
N MET A 85 -4.48 0.28 18.84
CA MET A 85 -3.14 0.86 18.97
C MET A 85 -3.03 2.19 18.22
N LEU A 86 -3.57 2.28 17.00
CA LEU A 86 -3.54 3.52 16.23
C LEU A 86 -4.43 4.61 16.85
N GLN A 87 -5.56 4.24 17.46
CA GLN A 87 -6.40 5.19 18.19
C GLN A 87 -5.68 5.77 19.43
N SER A 88 -4.83 4.99 20.09
CA SER A 88 -4.08 5.48 21.26
C SER A 88 -3.00 6.51 20.90
N LEU A 89 -2.55 6.57 19.64
CA LEU A 89 -1.63 7.61 19.13
C LEU A 89 -2.27 9.00 19.04
N LYS A 90 -3.60 9.12 19.15
CA LYS A 90 -4.35 10.40 19.15
C LYS A 90 -3.98 11.33 17.99
N GLY A 91 -3.77 10.78 16.78
CA GLY A 91 -3.41 11.54 15.57
C GLY A 91 -1.92 11.80 15.39
N SER A 92 -1.07 11.31 16.30
CA SER A 92 0.39 11.34 16.14
C SER A 92 0.86 10.25 15.18
N ASN A 93 2.00 10.49 14.52
CA ASN A 93 2.67 9.47 13.73
C ASN A 93 3.52 8.54 14.62
N SER A 94 3.76 7.33 14.15
CA SER A 94 4.73 6.38 14.72
C SER A 94 5.49 5.75 13.56
N LEU A 95 6.82 5.66 13.67
CA LEU A 95 7.71 5.06 12.69
C LEU A 95 8.69 4.11 13.38
#